data_AF-A0A7W0ESX4-F1
#
_entry.id   AF-A0A7W0ESX4-F1
#
_cell.length_a   1.000
_cell.length_b   1.000
_cell.length_c   1.000
_cell.angle_alpha   90.00
_cell.angle_beta   90.00
_cell.angle_gamma   90.00
#
_symmetry.space_group_name_H-M   'P 1'
#
loop_
_entity.id
_entity.type
_entity.pdbx_description
1 polymer ?
#
loop_
_entity_poly.entity_id
_entity_poly.type
_entity_poly.pdbx_seq_one_letter_code
_entity_poly.pdbx_strand_id
1 'polypeptide(L)' 'MSNIKKVKEIMVKLTDYPHIPYWMSIRDAIAMMHSVYDKESGLGENRMVLVFDESYQLMGVLRLRNLL' A
#
# COMPACT_ATOMS: atom_id res chain seq x y z
N MET A 1 25.10 0.40 -24.00
CA MET A 1 24.19 -0.66 -23.54
C MET A 1 23.30 -0.07 -22.46
N SER A 2 21.98 -0.04 -22.66
CA SER A 2 21.05 0.41 -21.63
C SER A 2 21.17 -0.52 -20.43
N ASN A 3 21.54 0.01 -19.27
CA ASN A 3 21.51 -0.73 -18.00
C ASN A 3 20.05 -1.01 -17.64
N ILE A 4 19.52 -2.15 -18.08
CA ILE A 4 18.15 -2.56 -17.77
C ILE A 4 18.12 -2.96 -16.29
N LYS A 5 17.60 -2.07 -15.45
CA LYS A 5 17.40 -2.35 -14.02
C LYS A 5 16.31 -3.41 -13.85
N LYS A 6 16.51 -4.35 -12.93
CA LYS A 6 15.48 -5.33 -12.56
C LYS A 6 14.40 -4.66 -11.70
N VAL A 7 13.18 -5.17 -11.75
CA VAL A 7 12.05 -4.68 -10.91
C VAL A 7 12.44 -4.62 -9.43
N LYS A 8 13.17 -5.65 -8.94
CA LYS A 8 13.63 -5.72 -7.55
C LYS A 8 14.56 -4.57 -7.11
N GLU A 9 15.17 -3.88 -8.06
CA GLU A 9 16.11 -2.76 -7.80
C GLU A 9 15.39 -1.43 -7.65
N ILE A 10 14.10 -1.35 -8.04
CA ILE A 10 13.29 -0.12 -8.01
C ILE A 10 12.00 -0.26 -7.22
N MET A 11 11.61 -1.48 -6.82
CA MET A 11 10.40 -1.72 -6.04
C MET A 11 10.58 -1.31 -4.57
N VAL A 12 9.48 -0.88 -3.95
CA VAL A 12 9.40 -0.68 -2.49
C VAL A 12 9.29 -2.06 -1.84
N LYS A 13 10.03 -2.29 -0.75
CA LYS A 13 9.88 -3.54 0.02
C LYS A 13 8.48 -3.62 0.60
N LEU A 14 7.93 -4.83 0.65
CA LEU A 14 6.59 -5.05 1.18
C LEU A 14 6.45 -4.61 2.65
N THR A 15 7.52 -4.77 3.45
CA THR A 15 7.59 -4.28 4.85
C THR A 15 7.43 -2.77 4.97
N ASP A 16 7.81 -2.05 3.92
CA ASP A 16 7.87 -0.59 3.89
C ASP A 16 6.65 -0.02 3.13
N TYR A 17 5.82 -0.89 2.54
CA TYR A 17 4.62 -0.52 1.79
C TYR A 17 3.36 -0.72 2.64
N PRO A 18 2.43 0.25 2.66
CA PRO A 18 1.24 0.16 3.50
C PRO A 18 0.32 -0.99 3.09
N HIS A 19 -0.10 -1.77 4.09
CA HIS A 19 -0.95 -2.93 3.90
C HIS A 19 -1.93 -3.12 5.06
N ILE A 20 -3.07 -3.76 4.77
CA ILE A 20 -4.14 -4.06 5.72
C ILE A 20 -4.65 -5.50 5.55
N PRO A 21 -5.18 -6.11 6.61
CA PRO A 21 -5.97 -7.32 6.47
C PRO A 21 -7.36 -7.02 5.88
N TYR A 22 -7.95 -7.98 5.15
CA TYR A 22 -9.28 -7.80 4.55
C TYR A 22 -10.41 -7.63 5.58
N TRP A 23 -10.22 -8.12 6.81
CA TRP A 23 -11.17 -7.99 7.91
C TRP A 23 -11.08 -6.66 8.67
N MET A 24 -10.20 -5.73 8.24
CA MET A 24 -10.14 -4.38 8.79
C MET A 24 -11.41 -3.59 8.42
N SER A 25 -11.92 -2.79 9.37
CA SER A 25 -13.03 -1.90 9.08
C SER A 25 -12.63 -0.79 8.08
N ILE A 26 -13.58 -0.34 7.25
CA ILE A 26 -13.33 0.77 6.32
C ILE A 26 -12.91 2.04 7.06
N ARG A 27 -13.49 2.31 8.24
CA ARG A 27 -13.14 3.47 9.08
C ARG A 27 -11.67 3.46 9.48
N ASP A 28 -11.18 2.31 9.96
CA ASP A 28 -9.80 2.18 10.40
C ASP A 28 -8.84 2.20 9.21
N ALA A 29 -9.25 1.62 8.07
CA ALA A 29 -8.50 1.71 6.82
C ALA A 29 -8.33 3.18 6.38
N ILE A 30 -9.40 4.00 6.44
CA ILE A 30 -9.33 5.44 6.14
C ILE A 30 -8.37 6.15 7.11
N ALA A 31 -8.50 5.91 8.42
CA ALA A 31 -7.65 6.56 9.42
C ALA A 31 -6.17 6.21 9.23
N MET A 32 -5.85 4.94 8.95
CA MET A 32 -4.50 4.49 8.67
C MET A 32 -3.97 5.11 7.37
N MET A 33 -4.78 5.14 6.31
CA MET A 33 -4.43 5.79 5.04
C MET A 33 -4.02 7.25 5.27
N HIS A 34 -4.82 8.05 5.99
CA HIS A 34 -4.44 9.42 6.34
C HIS A 34 -3.11 9.49 7.10
N SER A 35 -2.92 8.63 8.11
CA SER A 35 -1.68 8.61 8.92
C SER A 35 -0.41 8.28 8.11
N VAL A 36 -0.53 7.42 7.10
CA VAL A 36 0.60 7.02 6.24
C VAL A 36 0.93 8.11 5.21
N TYR A 37 -0.08 8.73 4.59
CA TYR A 37 0.15 9.75 3.57
C TYR A 37 0.61 11.09 4.12
N ASP A 38 0.27 11.40 5.37
CA ASP A 38 0.75 12.62 6.04
C ASP A 38 2.23 12.52 6.46
N LYS A 39 2.80 11.31 6.47
CA LYS A 39 4.24 11.12 6.68
C LYS A 39 4.96 11.25 5.34
N GLU A 40 6.02 12.09 5.30
CA GLU A 40 6.95 12.32 4.17
C GLU A 40 7.73 11.08 3.69
N SER A 41 7.15 9.89 3.74
CA SER A 41 7.52 8.81 2.85
C SER A 41 7.11 9.26 1.44
N GLY A 42 7.99 9.16 0.44
CA GLY A 42 7.70 9.50 -0.97
C GLY A 42 6.55 8.72 -1.64
N LEU A 43 5.68 8.12 -0.84
CA LEU A 43 4.40 7.49 -1.13
C LEU A 43 3.21 8.48 -1.02
N GLY A 44 3.43 9.73 -0.62
CA GLY A 44 2.37 10.73 -0.34
C GLY A 44 1.35 10.96 -1.46
N GLU A 45 1.68 10.65 -2.71
CA GLU A 45 0.74 10.72 -3.84
C GLU A 45 -0.03 9.42 -4.09
N ASN A 46 0.48 8.30 -3.60
CA ASN A 46 0.02 6.97 -3.97
C ASN A 46 -1.02 6.48 -2.97
N ARG A 47 -2.26 7.01 -3.06
CA ARG A 47 -3.37 6.77 -2.14
C ARG A 47 -3.98 5.36 -2.22
N MET A 48 -3.14 4.33 -2.18
CA MET A 48 -3.51 2.93 -2.21
C MET A 48 -2.79 2.09 -1.15
N VAL A 49 -3.51 1.10 -0.62
CA VAL A 49 -2.99 0.11 0.33
C VAL A 49 -3.22 -1.29 -0.21
N LEU A 50 -2.31 -2.21 0.12
CA LEU A 50 -2.46 -3.63 -0.24
C LEU A 50 -3.37 -4.32 0.77
N VAL A 51 -4.22 -5.23 0.30
CA VAL A 51 -5.15 -6.00 1.14
C VAL A 51 -4.71 -7.46 1.16
N PHE A 52 -4.57 -8.02 2.37
CA PHE A 52 -4.07 -9.38 2.59
C PHE A 52 -5.05 -10.26 3.38
N ASP A 53 -4.90 -11.57 3.23
CA ASP A 53 -5.52 -12.59 4.09
C ASP A 53 -4.64 -13.00 5.28
N GLU A 54 -5.12 -13.95 6.09
CA GLU A 54 -4.45 -14.49 7.27
C GLU A 54 -3.14 -15.22 6.94
N SER A 55 -3.03 -15.73 5.71
CA SER A 55 -1.84 -16.41 5.18
C SER A 55 -0.90 -15.45 4.45
N TYR A 56 -1.13 -14.13 4.59
CA TYR A 56 -0.38 -13.07 3.93
C TYR A 56 -0.40 -13.19 2.39
N GLN A 57 -1.48 -13.73 1.83
CA GLN A 57 -1.73 -13.74 0.39
C GLN A 57 -2.38 -12.42 -0.04
N LEU A 58 -1.92 -11.88 -1.17
CA LEU A 58 -2.44 -10.63 -1.71
C LEU A 58 -3.86 -10.86 -2.27
N MET A 59 -4.85 -10.26 -1.62
CA MET A 59 -6.26 -10.30 -2.03
C MET A 59 -6.60 -9.20 -3.02
N GLY A 60 -5.91 -8.05 -2.95
CA GLY A 60 -6.14 -6.94 -3.86
C GLY A 60 -5.55 -5.63 -3.38
N VAL A 61 -6.08 -4.53 -3.94
CA VAL A 61 -5.67 -3.16 -3.61
C VAL A 61 -6.89 -2.33 -3.25
N LEU A 62 -6.77 -1.53 -2.18
CA LEU A 62 -7.79 -0.56 -1.77
C LEU A 62 -7.26 0.84 -2.05
N ARG A 63 -8.02 1.64 -2.82
CA ARG A 63 -7.68 3.04 -3.12
C ARG A 63 -8.65 3.98 -2.44
N LEU A 64 -8.19 5.17 -2.06
CA LEU A 64 -9.04 6.16 -1.39
C LEU A 64 -10.27 6.52 -2.23
N ARG A 65 -10.09 6.62 -3.56
CA ARG A 65 -11.20 6.88 -4.51
C ARG A 65 -12.27 5.79 -4.58
N ASN A 66 -12.03 4.61 -4.02
CA ASN A 66 -13.02 3.55 -3.93
C ASN A 66 -13.91 3.69 -2.68
N LEU A 67 -13.53 4.56 -1.75
CA LEU A 67 -14.21 4.82 -0.48
C LEU A 67 -14.98 6.14 -0.46
N LEU A 68 -14.77 6.99 -1.47
CA LEU A 68 -15.47 8.25 -1.72
C LEU A 68 -16.59 8.02 -2.74
#